data_AF-A0A8J4UX30-F1
#
_entry.id   AF-A0A8J4UX30-F1
#
_cell.length_a   1.000
_cell.length_b   1.000
_cell.length_c   1.000
_cell.angle_alpha   90.00
_cell.angle_beta   90.00
_cell.angle_gamma   90.00
#
_symmetry.space_group_name_H-M   'P 1'
#
loop_
_entity.id
_entity.type
_entity.pdbx_description
1 polymer ?
#
loop_
_entity_poly.entity_id
_entity_poly.type
_entity_poly.pdbx_seq_one_letter_code
_entity_poly.pdbx_strand_id
1 'polypeptide(L)'
;MTKIKKEKGATEEESGVTEKSYQELLANINPIANPLASRKLSKKLYKCVKKAAKHKQIRRGVKEVQKFINKGEKGIVVLAGDTLPIEVYCHLPVMCEDRSLPYAYIPSKV
;
A
#
# COMPACT_ATOMS: atom_id res chain seq x y z
N MET A 1 -31.72 21.88 -16.40
CA MET A 1 -30.86 20.99 -17.23
C MET A 1 -29.46 20.96 -16.63
N THR A 2 -28.79 19.82 -16.80
CA THR A 2 -27.47 19.36 -16.29
C THR A 2 -26.47 20.39 -15.71
N LYS A 3 -26.14 20.25 -14.42
CA LYS A 3 -24.93 20.84 -13.81
C LYS A 3 -23.72 19.95 -14.11
N ILE A 4 -22.77 20.44 -14.91
CA ILE A 4 -21.47 19.79 -15.11
C ILE A 4 -20.50 20.34 -14.05
N LYS A 5 -20.19 19.53 -13.02
CA LYS A 5 -19.23 19.89 -11.97
C LYS A 5 -17.84 19.37 -12.36
N LYS A 6 -16.99 20.27 -12.85
CA LYS A 6 -15.64 19.96 -13.37
C LYS A 6 -14.59 20.17 -12.28
N GLU A 7 -13.85 19.13 -11.90
CA GLU A 7 -12.79 19.21 -10.89
C GLU A 7 -11.47 19.77 -11.46
N LYS A 8 -10.90 20.78 -10.78
CA LYS A 8 -9.50 21.29 -10.77
C LYS A 8 -9.39 22.21 -9.53
N GLY A 9 -8.27 22.42 -8.84
CA GLY A 9 -6.92 21.83 -8.80
C GLY A 9 -6.37 22.04 -7.37
N ALA A 10 -5.41 21.25 -6.87
CA ALA A 10 -3.97 21.49 -7.03
C ALA A 10 -3.46 22.78 -6.32
N THR A 11 -2.70 22.58 -5.24
CA THR A 11 -1.69 23.53 -4.72
C THR A 11 -0.61 22.72 -3.99
N GLU A 12 0.66 23.04 -4.25
CA GLU A 12 1.87 22.48 -3.60
C GLU A 12 1.98 22.98 -2.13
N GLU A 13 2.93 22.60 -1.24
CA GLU A 13 4.25 21.96 -1.33
C GLU A 13 4.43 20.97 -0.13
N GLU A 14 5.61 20.68 0.46
CA GLU A 14 6.90 20.23 -0.10
C GLU A 14 7.47 19.11 0.80
N SER A 15 8.35 18.25 0.27
CA SER A 15 9.62 17.78 0.85
C SER A 15 10.24 16.76 -0.11
N GLY A 16 11.26 17.18 -0.85
CA GLY A 16 11.83 16.45 -1.98
C GLY A 16 12.56 15.15 -1.64
N VAL A 17 12.17 14.08 -2.32
CA VAL A 17 13.09 13.03 -2.79
C VAL A 17 12.67 12.68 -4.23
N THR A 18 13.57 13.00 -5.16
CA THR A 18 13.66 12.61 -6.59
C THR A 18 12.39 12.14 -7.32
N GLU A 19 11.86 12.98 -8.21
CA GLU A 19 10.76 12.58 -9.12
C GLU A 19 11.16 11.49 -10.11
N LYS A 20 12.44 11.42 -10.49
CA LYS A 20 13.00 10.35 -11.34
C LYS A 20 12.81 8.95 -10.76
N SER A 21 12.90 8.80 -9.42
CA SER A 21 12.75 7.49 -8.77
C SER A 21 11.36 6.88 -8.94
N TYR A 22 10.30 7.71 -9.03
CA TYR A 22 8.92 7.20 -9.03
C TYR A 22 8.58 6.46 -10.32
N GLN A 23 9.20 6.83 -11.45
CA GLN A 23 9.03 6.16 -12.75
C GLN A 23 9.78 4.82 -12.81
N GLU A 24 10.99 4.74 -12.26
CA GLU A 24 11.74 3.47 -12.14
C GLU A 24 11.06 2.50 -11.17
N LEU A 25 10.48 3.02 -10.09
CA LEU A 25 9.65 2.21 -9.18
C LEU A 25 8.40 1.69 -9.89
N LEU A 26 7.71 2.51 -10.69
CA LEU A 26 6.58 2.08 -11.54
C LEU A 26 6.98 0.98 -12.54
N ALA A 27 8.19 1.03 -13.12
CA ALA A 27 8.68 0.02 -14.04
C ALA A 27 8.96 -1.34 -13.38
N ASN A 28 9.24 -1.37 -12.07
CA ASN A 28 9.46 -2.58 -11.29
C ASN A 28 8.20 -3.09 -10.56
N ILE A 29 7.02 -2.50 -10.81
CA ILE A 29 5.77 -2.97 -10.22
C ILE A 29 5.31 -4.27 -10.90
N ASN A 30 5.07 -5.29 -10.09
CA ASN A 30 4.41 -6.50 -10.54
C ASN A 30 2.94 -6.25 -10.95
N PRO A 31 2.41 -6.96 -11.96
CA PRO A 31 1.05 -6.77 -12.49
C PRO A 31 -0.08 -7.10 -11.49
N ILE A 32 0.24 -7.75 -10.36
CA ILE A 32 -0.72 -8.07 -9.28
C ILE A 32 -0.97 -6.87 -8.34
N ALA A 33 -0.24 -5.75 -8.48
CA ALA A 33 -0.29 -4.60 -7.56
C ALA A 33 -1.56 -3.71 -7.68
N ASN A 34 -2.75 -4.31 -7.79
CA ASN A 34 -4.04 -3.65 -7.72
C ASN A 34 -4.70 -3.88 -6.34
N PRO A 35 -5.12 -2.83 -5.59
CA PRO A 35 -5.07 -1.41 -5.93
C PRO A 35 -3.75 -0.74 -5.54
N LEU A 36 -3.15 0.00 -6.49
CA LEU A 36 -1.95 0.80 -6.26
C LEU A 36 -2.29 2.12 -5.52
N ALA A 37 -1.63 2.37 -4.39
CA ALA A 37 -1.82 3.58 -3.60
C ALA A 37 -1.16 4.80 -4.27
N SER A 38 -1.97 5.77 -4.69
CA SER A 38 -1.54 7.09 -5.16
C SER A 38 -0.48 7.72 -4.25
N ARG A 39 0.49 8.48 -4.81
CA ARG A 39 1.61 9.17 -4.13
C ARG A 39 1.19 9.91 -2.84
N LYS A 40 -0.04 10.47 -2.81
CA LYS A 40 -0.62 11.12 -1.61
C LYS A 40 -0.99 10.12 -0.51
N LEU A 41 -1.56 8.97 -0.86
CA LEU A 41 -1.89 7.87 0.05
C LEU A 41 -0.63 7.15 0.53
N SER A 42 0.35 6.86 -0.35
CA SER A 42 1.60 6.22 0.07
C SER A 42 2.34 7.05 1.13
N LYS A 43 2.44 8.38 0.96
CA LYS A 43 2.98 9.30 1.99
C LYS A 43 2.20 9.22 3.33
N LYS A 44 0.87 9.04 3.31
CA LYS A 44 0.07 8.84 4.53
C LYS A 44 0.31 7.46 5.16
N LEU A 45 0.33 6.40 4.36
CA LEU A 45 0.59 5.02 4.81
C LEU A 45 1.97 4.91 5.48
N TYR A 46 3.03 5.47 4.88
CA TYR A 46 4.35 5.50 5.52
C TYR A 46 4.36 6.26 6.85
N LYS A 47 3.60 7.36 6.99
CA LYS A 47 3.43 8.06 8.27
C LYS A 47 2.68 7.19 9.30
N CYS A 48 1.64 6.46 8.89
CA CYS A 48 0.93 5.52 9.76
C CYS A 48 1.82 4.35 10.20
N VAL A 49 2.59 3.75 9.28
CA VAL A 49 3.58 2.71 9.57
C VAL A 49 4.64 3.23 10.56
N LYS A 50 5.20 4.43 10.35
CA LYS A 50 6.16 5.01 11.30
C LYS A 50 5.57 5.27 12.69
N LYS A 51 4.27 5.58 12.81
CA LYS A 51 3.56 5.71 14.10
C LYS A 51 3.32 4.33 14.74
N ALA A 52 2.72 3.39 14.02
CA ALA A 52 2.41 2.05 14.54
C ALA A 52 3.68 1.27 14.94
N ALA A 53 4.82 1.53 14.29
CA ALA A 53 6.12 1.01 14.69
C ALA A 53 6.52 1.43 16.12
N LYS A 54 6.31 2.71 16.49
CA LYS A 54 6.57 3.22 17.84
C LYS A 54 5.66 2.55 18.89
N HIS A 55 4.41 2.29 18.52
CA HIS A 55 3.45 1.57 19.38
C HIS A 55 3.62 0.04 19.37
N LYS A 56 4.62 -0.51 18.65
CA LYS A 56 4.86 -1.96 18.49
C LYS A 56 3.68 -2.77 17.93
N GLN A 57 2.72 -2.11 17.26
CA GLN A 57 1.53 -2.74 16.68
C GLN A 57 1.74 -3.21 15.22
N ILE A 58 3.00 -3.35 14.78
CA ILE A 58 3.32 -3.81 13.42
C ILE A 58 3.77 -5.26 13.44
N ARG A 59 3.19 -6.04 12.53
CA ARG A 59 3.69 -7.35 12.11
C ARG A 59 4.43 -7.20 10.78
N ARG A 60 5.52 -7.94 10.57
CA ARG A 60 6.37 -7.82 9.39
C ARG A 60 6.60 -9.19 8.76
N GLY A 61 6.33 -9.28 7.46
CA GLY A 61 6.57 -10.49 6.68
C GLY A 61 5.36 -11.42 6.59
N VAL A 62 5.39 -12.25 5.55
CA VAL A 62 4.27 -13.08 5.06
C VAL A 62 3.72 -14.01 6.15
N LYS A 63 4.60 -14.77 6.83
CA LYS A 63 4.20 -15.73 7.87
C LYS A 63 3.50 -15.08 9.08
N GLU A 64 3.92 -13.86 9.46
CA GLU A 64 3.26 -13.14 10.56
C GLU A 64 1.88 -12.63 10.14
N VAL A 65 1.77 -12.07 8.93
CA VAL A 65 0.51 -11.55 8.38
C VAL A 65 -0.50 -12.68 8.23
N GLN A 66 -0.13 -13.83 7.66
CA GLN A 66 -0.98 -15.02 7.60
C GLN A 66 -1.50 -15.44 8.98
N LYS A 67 -0.63 -15.48 10.01
CA LYS A 67 -1.01 -15.86 11.37
C LYS A 67 -1.99 -14.87 12.01
N PHE A 68 -1.82 -13.57 11.74
CA PHE A 68 -2.69 -12.50 12.21
C PHE A 68 -4.06 -12.54 11.54
N ILE A 69 -4.08 -12.69 10.21
CA ILE A 69 -5.31 -12.90 9.41
C ILE A 69 -6.06 -14.12 9.97
N ASN A 70 -5.38 -15.25 10.17
CA ASN A 70 -5.99 -16.48 10.69
C ASN A 70 -6.60 -16.33 12.10
N LYS A 71 -5.99 -15.52 12.97
CA LYS A 71 -6.56 -15.16 14.28
C LYS A 71 -7.80 -14.26 14.22
N GLY A 72 -8.09 -13.66 13.06
CA GLY A 72 -9.23 -12.75 12.90
C GLY A 72 -9.01 -11.35 13.50
N GLU A 73 -7.75 -10.97 13.79
CA GLU A 73 -7.43 -9.60 14.20
C GLU A 73 -7.67 -8.65 13.01
N LYS A 74 -8.42 -7.56 13.23
CA LYS A 74 -8.80 -6.59 12.19
C LYS A 74 -7.73 -5.51 12.04
N GLY A 75 -7.37 -5.16 10.81
CA GLY A 75 -6.34 -4.16 10.52
C GLY A 75 -6.25 -3.81 9.05
N ILE A 76 -5.23 -3.04 8.68
CA ILE A 76 -4.89 -2.71 7.28
C ILE A 76 -3.64 -3.47 6.85
N VAL A 77 -3.67 -4.10 5.68
CA VAL A 77 -2.52 -4.79 5.10
C VAL A 77 -1.85 -3.88 4.08
N VAL A 78 -0.54 -3.66 4.23
CA VAL A 78 0.26 -2.86 3.31
C VAL A 78 1.20 -3.80 2.57
N LEU A 79 0.99 -3.91 1.26
CA LEU A 79 1.79 -4.75 0.36
C LEU A 79 2.75 -3.88 -0.44
N ALA A 80 3.86 -4.46 -0.88
CA ALA A 80 4.83 -3.79 -1.74
C ALA A 80 4.72 -4.37 -3.17
N GLY A 81 4.77 -3.52 -4.20
CA GLY A 81 4.62 -3.92 -5.60
C GLY A 81 5.93 -4.41 -6.25
N ASP A 82 7.07 -4.03 -5.67
CA ASP A 82 8.44 -4.29 -6.14
C ASP A 82 9.02 -5.63 -5.66
N THR A 83 8.27 -6.42 -4.87
CA THR A 83 8.79 -7.68 -4.32
C THR A 83 8.79 -8.81 -5.35
N LEU A 84 9.98 -9.30 -5.68
CA LEU A 84 10.22 -10.59 -6.32
C LEU A 84 10.52 -11.62 -5.20
N PRO A 85 10.02 -12.88 -5.26
CA PRO A 85 9.14 -13.49 -6.25
C PRO A 85 7.64 -13.28 -5.99
N ILE A 86 6.83 -13.45 -7.03
CA ILE A 86 5.38 -13.19 -7.02
C ILE A 86 4.59 -14.21 -6.18
N GLU A 87 4.93 -15.50 -6.31
CA GLU A 87 4.24 -16.65 -5.70
C GLU A 87 4.09 -16.53 -4.17
N VAL A 88 5.07 -15.90 -3.52
CA VAL A 88 5.14 -15.78 -2.06
C VAL A 88 4.09 -14.82 -1.49
N TYR A 89 3.52 -13.90 -2.29
CA TYR A 89 2.48 -12.97 -1.84
C TYR A 89 1.14 -13.07 -2.59
N CYS A 90 1.04 -13.82 -3.69
CA CYS A 90 -0.22 -14.00 -4.45
C CYS A 90 -1.43 -14.40 -3.58
N HIS A 91 -1.21 -15.17 -2.52
CA HIS A 91 -2.28 -15.65 -1.64
C HIS A 91 -2.73 -14.61 -0.58
N LEU A 92 -1.95 -13.53 -0.34
CA LEU A 92 -2.31 -12.53 0.69
C LEU A 92 -3.60 -11.76 0.35
N PRO A 93 -3.78 -11.22 -0.87
CA PRO A 93 -5.02 -10.53 -1.25
C PRO A 93 -6.25 -11.41 -1.09
N VAL A 94 -6.21 -12.66 -1.55
CA VAL A 94 -7.31 -13.63 -1.43
C VAL A 94 -7.71 -13.84 0.04
N MET A 95 -6.72 -14.09 0.91
CA MET A 95 -6.97 -14.21 2.36
C MET A 95 -7.47 -12.91 3.01
N CYS A 96 -7.21 -11.74 2.41
CA CYS A 96 -7.75 -10.46 2.87
C CYS A 96 -9.20 -10.27 2.41
N GLU A 97 -9.56 -10.68 1.20
CA GLU A 97 -10.94 -10.65 0.69
C GLU A 97 -11.87 -11.55 1.51
N ASP A 98 -11.46 -12.81 1.77
CA ASP A 98 -12.19 -13.77 2.62
C ASP A 98 -12.55 -13.22 4.00
N ARG A 99 -11.72 -12.31 4.55
CA ARG A 99 -11.89 -11.70 5.87
C ARG A 99 -12.29 -10.22 5.81
N SER A 100 -12.60 -9.71 4.61
CA SER A 100 -12.96 -8.30 4.35
C SER A 100 -11.97 -7.29 4.95
N LEU A 101 -10.67 -7.58 4.86
CA LEU A 101 -9.59 -6.70 5.35
C LEU A 101 -9.14 -5.72 4.26
N PRO A 102 -9.07 -4.41 4.55
CA PRO A 102 -8.56 -3.43 3.59
C PRO A 102 -7.06 -3.65 3.35
N TYR A 103 -6.69 -3.81 2.08
CA TYR A 103 -5.31 -3.91 1.64
C TYR A 103 -4.96 -2.79 0.64
N ALA A 104 -3.69 -2.42 0.58
CA ALA A 104 -3.19 -1.42 -0.38
C ALA A 104 -1.76 -1.77 -0.82
N TYR A 105 -1.50 -1.68 -2.13
CA TYR A 105 -0.15 -1.80 -2.68
C TYR A 105 0.59 -0.46 -2.66
N ILE A 106 1.85 -0.49 -2.28
CA ILE A 106 2.77 0.64 -2.34
C ILE A 106 3.83 0.32 -3.40
N PRO A 107 4.22 1.28 -4.26
CA PRO A 107 5.14 1.03 -5.37
C PRO A 107 6.54 0.56 -4.94
N SER A 108 6.97 0.85 -3.70
CA SER A 108 8.23 0.34 -3.18
C SER A 108 8.24 0.03 -1.69
N LYS A 109 8.97 -1.03 -1.36
CA LYS A 109 9.38 -1.40 -0.02
C LYS A 109 10.40 -0.39 0.53
N VAL A 110 10.03 0.28 1.63
CA VAL A 110 10.92 1.14 2.44
C VAL A 110 12.05 0.38 3.11
#